data_AF-A0A1J3JWW2-F1
#
_entry.id   AF-A0A1J3JWW2-F1
#
_cell.length_a   1.000
_cell.length_b   1.000
_cell.length_c   1.000
_cell.angle_alpha   90.00
_cell.angle_beta   90.00
_cell.angle_gamma   90.00
#
_symmetry.space_group_name_H-M   'P 1'
#
loop_
_entity.id
_entity.type
_entity.pdbx_description
1 polymer ?
#
loop_
_entity_poly.entity_id
_entity_poly.type
_entity_poly.pdbx_seq_one_letter_code
_entity_poly.pdbx_strand_id
1 'polypeptide(L)'
;DKTFVKCSVEDIKNIPTPKTLIKRLYHIDASSINALQALASVNGERRTKIEAFSAYVWKKMVDSIESGYKTCKMGWLVDGRGRLETVTSSYIGNVLSVAVGEATVENLD
;
A
#
# COMPACT_ATOMS: atom_id res chain seq x y z
N ASP A 1 9.39 12.78 -5.91
CA ASP A 1 8.16 12.53 -5.14
C ASP A 1 8.34 12.71 -3.66
N LYS A 2 7.57 13.62 -3.06
CA LYS A 2 7.57 13.94 -1.62
C LYS A 2 6.34 13.33 -0.92
N THR A 3 5.95 12.11 -1.29
CA THR A 3 4.64 11.54 -0.91
C THR A 3 4.72 10.40 0.10
N PHE A 4 5.92 9.92 0.43
CA PHE A 4 6.11 8.88 1.44
C PHE A 4 6.49 9.48 2.79
N VAL A 5 5.80 9.03 3.84
CA VAL A 5 6.06 9.42 5.22
C VAL A 5 6.93 8.38 5.92
N LYS A 6 7.72 8.81 6.89
CA LYS A 6 8.48 7.90 7.73
C LYS A 6 7.50 7.14 8.64
N CYS A 7 7.57 5.82 8.60
CA CYS A 7 6.95 4.95 9.61
C CYS A 7 8.04 4.47 10.56
N SER A 8 7.94 4.88 11.82
CA SER A 8 8.88 4.46 12.85
C SER A 8 8.57 3.05 13.32
N VAL A 9 9.55 2.39 13.93
CA VAL A 9 9.32 1.10 14.61
C VAL A 9 8.26 1.24 15.71
N GLU A 10 8.18 2.41 16.33
CA GLU A 10 7.17 2.71 17.34
C GLU A 10 5.77 2.78 16.74
N ASP A 11 5.61 3.39 15.55
CA ASP A 11 4.34 3.38 14.82
C ASP A 11 3.89 1.93 14.53
N ILE A 12 4.82 1.06 14.11
CA ILE A 12 4.54 -0.35 13.81
C ILE A 12 4.13 -1.12 15.06
N LYS A 13 4.84 -0.91 16.18
CA LYS A 13 4.55 -1.57 17.46
C LYS A 13 3.18 -1.19 18.02
N ASN A 14 2.73 0.03 17.74
CA ASN A 14 1.49 0.58 18.25
C ASN A 14 0.32 0.46 17.27
N ILE A 15 0.44 -0.32 16.18
CA ILE A 15 -0.69 -0.60 15.28
C ILE A 15 -1.80 -1.28 16.10
N PRO A 16 -3.01 -0.68 16.20
CA PRO A 16 -4.11 -1.29 16.91
C PRO A 16 -4.43 -2.65 16.30
N THR A 17 -4.40 -3.70 17.11
CA THR A 17 -4.78 -5.05 16.68
C THR A 17 -6.19 -5.33 17.18
N PRO A 18 -7.19 -5.47 16.28
CA PRO A 18 -8.55 -5.82 16.68
C PRO A 18 -8.58 -7.17 17.43
N LYS A 19 -9.55 -7.33 18.34
CA LYS A 19 -9.73 -8.59 19.10
C LYS A 19 -10.04 -9.79 18.22
N THR A 20 -10.57 -9.56 17.02
CA THR A 20 -10.92 -10.60 16.06
C THR A 20 -10.29 -10.29 14.71
N LEU A 21 -9.50 -11.24 14.19
CA LEU A 21 -8.89 -11.15 12.87
C LEU A 21 -9.56 -12.14 11.94
N ILE A 22 -10.14 -11.64 10.84
CA ILE A 22 -10.76 -12.48 9.81
C ILE A 22 -9.84 -12.53 8.60
N LYS A 23 -9.45 -13.74 8.20
CA LYS A 23 -8.68 -13.98 6.97
C LYS A 23 -9.64 -14.32 5.82
N ARG A 24 -9.57 -13.56 4.73
CA ARG A 24 -10.33 -13.81 3.50
C ARG A 24 -9.36 -13.83 2.31
N LEU A 25 -9.62 -14.72 1.35
CA LEU A 25 -8.91 -14.77 0.09
C LEU A 25 -9.87 -14.30 -1.02
N TYR A 26 -9.42 -13.34 -1.81
CA TYR A 26 -10.20 -12.77 -2.90
C TYR A 26 -9.53 -13.11 -4.23
N HIS A 27 -10.32 -13.61 -5.17
CA HIS A 27 -9.89 -13.73 -6.56
C HIS A 27 -10.26 -12.43 -7.28
N ILE A 28 -9.31 -11.90 -8.05
CA ILE A 28 -9.48 -10.64 -8.79
C ILE A 28 -9.10 -10.90 -10.23
N ASP A 29 -10.05 -10.66 -11.12
CA ASP A 29 -9.83 -10.87 -12.54
C ASP A 29 -8.80 -9.87 -13.10
N ALA A 30 -8.03 -10.32 -14.09
CA ALA A 30 -7.05 -9.47 -14.76
C ALA A 30 -7.70 -8.24 -15.43
N SER A 31 -8.92 -8.39 -15.95
CA SER A 31 -9.69 -7.28 -16.54
C SER A 31 -10.02 -6.20 -15.51
N SER A 32 -10.37 -6.59 -14.28
CA SER A 32 -10.58 -5.66 -13.16
C SER A 32 -9.31 -4.90 -12.81
N ILE A 33 -8.16 -5.58 -12.73
CA ILE A 33 -6.87 -4.92 -12.48
C ILE A 33 -6.51 -3.96 -13.61
N ASN A 34 -6.74 -4.35 -14.86
CA ASN A 34 -6.48 -3.48 -16.01
C ASN A 34 -7.41 -2.26 -16.02
N ALA A 35 -8.67 -2.42 -15.65
CA ALA A 35 -9.62 -1.30 -15.51
C ALA A 35 -9.20 -0.33 -14.41
N LEU A 36 -8.79 -0.84 -13.23
CA LEU A 36 -8.24 -0.01 -12.15
C LEU A 36 -6.99 0.75 -12.60
N GLN A 37 -6.07 0.08 -13.31
CA GLN A 37 -4.87 0.72 -13.85
C GLN A 37 -5.22 1.84 -14.84
N ALA A 38 -6.19 1.61 -15.72
CA ALA A 38 -6.65 2.60 -16.69
C ALA A 38 -7.27 3.83 -16.00
N LEU A 39 -8.12 3.61 -14.99
CA LEU A 39 -8.73 4.70 -14.20
C LEU A 39 -7.70 5.52 -13.43
N ALA A 40 -6.66 4.88 -12.88
CA ALA A 40 -5.62 5.56 -12.14
C ALA A 40 -4.60 6.29 -13.03
N SER A 41 -4.57 5.98 -14.33
CA SER A 41 -3.62 6.57 -15.28
C SER A 41 -4.25 7.81 -15.94
N VAL A 42 -3.87 9.00 -15.47
CA VAL A 42 -4.44 10.28 -15.93
C VAL A 42 -3.39 11.06 -16.72
N ASN A 43 -3.82 11.83 -17.73
CA ASN A 43 -2.95 12.74 -18.50
C ASN A 43 -1.70 12.09 -19.12
N GLY A 44 -1.81 10.81 -19.51
CA GLY A 44 -0.71 10.06 -20.13
C GLY A 44 0.31 9.48 -19.15
N GLU A 45 0.17 9.73 -17.84
CA GLU A 45 1.02 9.10 -16.82
C GLU A 45 0.45 7.74 -16.43
N ARG A 46 1.09 6.66 -16.90
CA ARG A 46 0.64 5.30 -16.61
C ARG A 46 1.05 4.87 -15.20
N ARG A 47 0.09 4.57 -14.34
CA ARG A 47 0.33 3.94 -13.03
C ARG A 47 0.59 2.45 -13.17
N THR A 48 1.34 1.87 -12.24
CA THR A 48 1.55 0.41 -12.17
C THR A 48 0.28 -0.29 -11.68
N LYS A 49 0.17 -1.60 -11.95
CA LYS A 49 -0.95 -2.42 -11.46
C LYS A 49 -1.01 -2.46 -9.93
N ILE A 50 0.16 -2.53 -9.27
CA ILE A 50 0.23 -2.59 -7.81
C ILE A 50 -0.18 -1.26 -7.18
N GLU A 51 0.19 -0.12 -7.75
CA GLU A 51 -0.25 1.21 -7.28
C GLU A 51 -1.76 1.35 -7.40
N ALA A 52 -2.31 1.09 -8.59
CA ALA A 52 -3.74 1.22 -8.84
C ALA A 52 -4.58 0.28 -7.94
N PHE A 53 -4.15 -0.98 -7.82
CA PHE A 53 -4.84 -1.94 -6.98
C PHE A 53 -4.70 -1.62 -5.49
N SER A 54 -3.52 -1.21 -5.02
CA SER A 54 -3.31 -0.83 -3.62
C SER A 54 -4.15 0.39 -3.25
N ALA A 55 -4.23 1.40 -4.13
CA ALA A 55 -5.08 2.56 -3.92
C ALA A 55 -6.56 2.14 -3.80
N TYR A 56 -7.05 1.27 -4.68
CA TYR A 56 -8.41 0.73 -4.59
C TYR A 56 -8.66 0.02 -3.25
N VAL A 57 -7.75 -0.87 -2.83
CA VAL A 57 -7.87 -1.55 -1.53
C VAL A 57 -7.86 -0.55 -0.38
N TRP A 58 -6.98 0.45 -0.43
CA TRP A 58 -6.89 1.47 0.62
C TRP A 58 -8.23 2.19 0.79
N LYS A 59 -8.80 2.69 -0.31
CA LYS A 59 -10.14 3.32 -0.31
C LYS A 59 -11.21 2.38 0.25
N LYS A 60 -11.26 1.14 -0.22
CA LYS A 60 -12.24 0.15 0.26
C LYS A 60 -12.08 -0.28 1.71
N MET A 61 -10.87 -0.26 2.23
CA MET A 61 -10.66 -0.58 3.64
C MET A 61 -11.05 0.58 4.55
N VAL A 62 -10.97 1.83 4.08
CA VAL A 62 -11.43 2.99 4.85
C VAL A 62 -12.93 2.93 5.15
N ASP A 63 -13.74 2.44 4.20
CA ASP A 63 -15.17 2.14 4.41
C ASP A 63 -15.45 1.21 5.62
N SER A 64 -14.45 0.45 6.08
CA SER A 64 -14.56 -0.51 7.18
C SER A 64 -13.95 -0.05 8.50
N ILE A 65 -13.38 1.16 8.56
CA ILE A 65 -12.77 1.73 9.77
C ILE A 65 -13.86 2.33 10.67
N GLU A 66 -13.68 2.24 11.99
CA GLU A 66 -14.58 2.87 12.96
C GLU A 66 -14.59 4.41 12.80
N SER A 67 -15.72 5.04 13.10
CA SER A 67 -15.82 6.50 13.07
C SER A 67 -14.87 7.16 14.08
N GLY A 68 -14.20 8.25 13.68
CA GLY A 68 -13.37 9.07 14.57
C GLY A 68 -11.89 9.13 14.20
N TYR A 69 -11.42 8.24 13.33
CA TYR A 69 -10.11 8.38 12.70
C TYR A 69 -10.14 9.42 11.58
N LYS A 70 -9.17 10.35 11.57
CA LYS A 70 -9.07 11.41 10.57
C LYS A 70 -8.12 11.08 9.42
N THR A 71 -7.09 10.27 9.71
CA THR A 71 -6.10 9.85 8.72
C THR A 71 -5.95 8.34 8.74
N CYS A 72 -5.57 7.81 7.59
CA CYS A 72 -5.24 6.41 7.39
C CYS A 72 -3.83 6.33 6.81
N LYS A 73 -3.10 5.27 7.15
CA LYS A 73 -1.77 4.97 6.60
C LYS A 73 -1.79 3.62 5.88
N MET A 74 -1.12 3.54 4.74
CA MET A 74 -0.88 2.28 4.03
C MET A 74 0.61 2.07 3.87
N GLY A 75 1.08 0.87 4.18
CA GLY A 75 2.48 0.46 4.03
C GLY A 75 2.67 -0.59 2.94
N TRP A 76 3.73 -0.46 2.16
CA TRP A 76 4.18 -1.43 1.16
C TRP A 76 5.54 -1.98 1.52
N LEU A 77 5.67 -3.30 1.50
CA LEU A 77 6.96 -3.95 1.57
C LEU A 77 7.63 -3.89 0.19
N VAL A 78 8.80 -3.28 0.13
CA VAL A 78 9.53 -3.02 -1.11
C VAL A 78 10.80 -3.86 -1.15
N ASP A 79 11.00 -4.59 -2.25
CA ASP A 79 12.26 -5.27 -2.52
C ASP A 79 13.35 -4.25 -2.83
N GLY A 80 14.38 -4.24 -1.98
CA GLY A 80 15.52 -3.34 -2.08
C GLY A 80 16.62 -3.82 -3.02
N ARG A 81 16.61 -5.09 -3.46
CA ARG A 81 17.73 -5.64 -4.26
C ARG A 81 18.01 -4.88 -5.54
N GLY A 82 16.96 -4.49 -6.26
CA GLY A 82 17.09 -3.69 -7.49
C GLY A 82 17.43 -2.21 -7.25
N ARG A 83 17.58 -1.78 -5.99
CA ARG A 83 17.81 -0.38 -5.58
C ARG A 83 19.14 -0.18 -4.87
N LEU A 84 19.85 -1.26 -4.55
CA LEU A 84 21.20 -1.23 -4.00
C LEU A 84 22.20 -1.43 -5.15
N GLU A 85 23.29 -0.66 -5.16
CA GLU A 85 24.32 -0.71 -6.21
C GLU A 85 25.08 -2.04 -6.25
N THR A 86 25.07 -2.79 -5.14
CA THR A 86 25.73 -4.08 -5.04
C THR A 86 24.87 -5.19 -5.63
N VAL A 87 25.52 -6.18 -6.27
CA VAL A 87 24.86 -7.36 -6.85
C VAL A 87 24.21 -8.18 -5.73
N THR A 88 22.95 -7.87 -5.44
CA THR A 88 22.14 -8.50 -4.38
C THR A 88 21.02 -9.35 -4.96
N SER A 89 20.92 -9.49 -6.28
CA SER A 89 19.85 -10.26 -6.94
C SER A 89 19.82 -11.73 -6.52
N SER A 90 20.97 -12.32 -6.23
CA SER A 90 21.10 -13.70 -5.72
C SER A 90 21.23 -13.79 -4.19
N TYR A 91 21.18 -12.66 -3.47
CA TYR A 91 21.29 -12.66 -2.02
C TYR A 91 20.04 -13.29 -1.38
N ILE A 92 20.25 -14.31 -0.55
CA ILE A 92 19.18 -15.12 0.06
C ILE A 92 18.60 -14.51 1.34
N GLY A 93 19.25 -13.50 1.93
CA GLY A 93 18.79 -12.85 3.16
C GLY A 93 17.76 -11.74 2.92
N ASN A 94 17.40 -10.99 3.97
CA ASN A 94 16.42 -9.91 3.85
C ASN A 94 17.04 -8.64 3.26
N VAL A 95 16.41 -8.11 2.21
CA VAL A 95 16.72 -6.80 1.61
C VAL A 95 15.40 -6.11 1.34
N LEU A 96 14.81 -5.57 2.40
CA LEU A 96 13.45 -5.05 2.39
C LEU A 96 13.44 -3.65 2.99
N SER A 97 12.63 -2.77 2.40
CA SER A 97 12.25 -1.50 3.01
C SER A 97 10.73 -1.40 3.06
N VAL A 98 10.24 -0.45 3.86
CA VAL A 98 8.81 -0.15 3.94
C VAL A 98 8.58 1.27 3.43
N ALA A 99 7.79 1.40 2.38
CA ALA A 99 7.25 2.68 1.95
C ALA A 99 5.90 2.89 2.62
N VAL A 100 5.63 4.08 3.16
CA VAL A 100 4.34 4.38 3.81
C VAL A 100 3.73 5.64 3.24
N GLY A 101 2.46 5.56 2.85
CA GLY A 101 1.63 6.70 2.49
C GLY A 101 0.67 7.04 3.63
N GLU A 102 0.29 8.30 3.72
CA GLU A 102 -0.74 8.80 4.63
C GLU A 102 -1.72 9.67 3.85
N ALA A 103 -3.01 9.49 4.10
CA ALA A 103 -4.07 10.31 3.53
C ALA A 103 -5.19 10.49 4.56
N THR A 104 -5.98 11.55 4.40
CA THR A 104 -7.18 11.74 5.22
C THR A 104 -8.25 10.75 4.79
N VAL A 105 -9.14 10.38 5.72
CA VAL A 105 -10.29 9.51 5.41
C VAL A 105 -11.15 10.13 4.30
N GLU A 106 -11.36 11.45 4.34
CA GLU A 106 -12.16 12.16 3.33
C GLU A 106 -11.55 12.13 1.92
N ASN A 107 -10.23 11.95 1.79
CA ASN A 107 -9.56 11.83 0.49
C ASN A 107 -9.57 10.37 -0.04
N LEU A 108 -9.91 9.41 0.82
CA LEU A 108 -9.95 7.99 0.51
C LEU A 108 -11.37 7.48 0.27
N ASP A 109 -12.38 8.19 0.78
CA ASP A 109 -13.79 8.03 0.38
C ASP A 109 -14.00 8.37 -1.12
#